data_AF-A0A0A9XFD8-F1
#
_entry.id   AF-A0A0A9XFD8-F1
#
_cell.length_a   1.000
_cell.length_b   1.000
_cell.length_c   1.000
_cell.angle_alpha   90.00
_cell.angle_beta   90.00
_cell.angle_gamma   90.00
#
_symmetry.space_group_name_H-M   'P 1'
#
loop_
_entity.id
_entity.type
_entity.pdbx_description
1 polymer ?
#
loop_
_entity_poly.entity_id
_entity_poly.type
_entity_poly.pdbx_seq_one_letter_code
_entity_poly.pdbx_strand_id
1 'polypeptide(L)'
;FVQLLSSLLSGLLIDTVGRLPLLIASSVFMSMALAGFGSFAYYEHVHRGRGYAVAQYDWIPLLCVLVFTIAFSMGISPISWLLIGELFPLEYRGLGSALATSFSYACAFIGVKTFVDFQEMFGLHGAFWFYSAVSIGGLCFIVCFVPETKGKDLSEMNCRSNRNIN
;
A
#
# COMPACT_ATOMS: atom_id res chain seq x y z
N PHE A 1 0.04 10.28 -16.88
CA PHE A 1 1.33 9.97 -17.54
C PHE A 1 2.34 9.37 -16.57
N VAL A 2 2.69 10.05 -15.45
CA VAL A 2 3.63 9.52 -14.43
C VAL A 2 3.23 8.15 -13.87
N GLN A 3 1.94 7.95 -13.57
CA GLN A 3 1.42 6.65 -13.13
C GLN A 3 1.67 5.54 -14.15
N LEU A 4 1.42 5.80 -15.44
CA LEU A 4 1.62 4.82 -16.52
C LEU A 4 3.10 4.44 -16.65
N LEU A 5 4.00 5.43 -16.60
CA LEU A 5 5.45 5.20 -16.68
C LEU A 5 5.96 4.38 -15.50
N SER A 6 5.46 4.67 -14.30
CA SER A 6 5.76 3.91 -13.08
C SER A 6 5.24 2.49 -13.14
N SER A 7 4.04 2.26 -13.68
CA SER A 7 3.50 0.91 -13.85
C SER A 7 4.33 0.09 -14.84
N LEU A 8 4.80 0.71 -15.93
CA LEU A 8 5.68 0.06 -16.91
C LEU A 8 7.05 -0.30 -16.30
N LEU A 9 7.66 0.61 -15.55
CA LEU A 9 8.90 0.36 -14.81
C LEU A 9 8.74 -0.76 -13.77
N SER A 10 7.58 -0.82 -13.10
CA SER A 10 7.31 -1.90 -12.16
C SER A 10 7.22 -3.27 -12.83
N GLY A 11 6.59 -3.33 -14.00
CA GLY A 11 6.50 -4.57 -14.78
C GLY A 11 7.87 -5.18 -15.09
N LEU A 12 8.89 -4.35 -15.32
CA LEU A 12 10.26 -4.82 -15.53
C LEU A 12 10.96 -5.21 -14.22
N LEU A 13 10.68 -4.49 -13.13
CA LEU A 13 11.30 -4.75 -11.82
C LEU A 13 10.73 -5.99 -11.13
N ILE A 14 9.44 -6.29 -11.32
CA ILE A 14 8.76 -7.41 -10.68
C ILE A 14 9.27 -8.77 -11.20
N ASP A 15 9.70 -8.82 -12.46
CA ASP A 15 10.35 -9.99 -13.05
C ASP A 15 11.74 -10.26 -12.45
N THR A 16 12.38 -9.26 -11.83
CA THR A 16 13.76 -9.37 -11.32
C THR A 16 13.83 -9.62 -9.81
N VAL A 17 12.94 -9.02 -9.00
CA VAL A 17 13.10 -8.96 -7.52
C VAL A 17 12.26 -10.01 -6.77
N GLY A 18 11.18 -10.50 -7.40
CA GLY A 18 10.20 -11.38 -6.76
C GLY A 18 9.06 -10.60 -6.10
N ARG A 19 7.90 -11.24 -5.99
CA ARG A 19 6.60 -10.57 -5.78
C ARG A 19 6.41 -10.03 -4.36
N LEU A 20 6.76 -10.80 -3.33
CA LEU A 20 6.57 -10.38 -1.94
C LEU A 20 7.57 -9.34 -1.40
N PRO A 21 8.90 -9.45 -1.63
CA PRO A 21 9.84 -8.44 -1.14
C PRO A 21 9.63 -7.07 -1.78
N LEU A 22 9.10 -7.03 -3.02
CA LEU A 22 8.70 -5.78 -3.67
C LEU A 22 7.53 -5.11 -2.94
N LEU A 23 6.54 -5.88 -2.47
CA LEU A 23 5.40 -5.38 -1.69
C LEU A 23 5.86 -4.76 -0.36
N ILE A 24 6.76 -5.45 0.34
CA ILE A 24 7.32 -4.99 1.63
C ILE A 24 8.16 -3.73 1.41
N ALA A 25 9.04 -3.73 0.41
CA ALA A 25 9.85 -2.55 0.08
C ALA A 25 8.95 -1.33 -0.27
N SER A 26 7.94 -1.53 -1.12
CA SER A 26 6.99 -0.46 -1.48
C SER A 26 6.22 0.07 -0.28
N SER A 27 5.72 -0.80 0.60
CA SER A 27 4.95 -0.39 1.79
C SER A 27 5.81 0.33 2.85
N VAL A 28 7.10 -0.01 2.97
CA VAL A 28 8.07 0.74 3.76
C VAL A 28 8.28 2.15 3.18
N PHE A 29 8.56 2.26 1.88
CA PHE A 29 8.72 3.56 1.21
C PHE A 29 7.46 4.42 1.31
N MET A 30 6.28 3.80 1.19
CA MET A 30 4.98 4.46 1.30
C MET A 30 4.74 4.98 2.73
N SER A 31 5.05 4.19 3.75
CA SER A 31 4.93 4.60 5.16
C SER A 31 5.88 5.75 5.51
N MET A 32 7.11 5.69 5.01
CA MET A 32 8.10 6.77 5.16
C MET A 32 7.65 8.06 4.46
N ALA A 33 7.10 7.96 3.25
CA ALA A 33 6.58 9.10 2.51
C ALA A 33 5.40 9.76 3.23
N LEU A 34 4.47 8.96 3.80
CA LEU A 34 3.36 9.48 4.60
C LEU A 34 3.82 10.15 5.88
N ALA A 35 4.77 9.53 6.61
CA ALA A 35 5.33 10.10 7.82
C ALA A 35 6.04 11.43 7.53
N GLY A 36 6.79 11.51 6.42
CA GLY A 36 7.43 12.73 5.95
C GLY A 36 6.43 13.83 5.60
N PHE A 37 5.36 13.49 4.86
CA PHE A 37 4.29 14.42 4.52
C PHE A 37 3.55 14.92 5.77
N GLY A 38 3.19 14.03 6.69
CA GLY A 38 2.50 14.38 7.94
C GLY A 38 3.35 15.29 8.83
N SER A 39 4.66 15.02 8.92
CA SER A 39 5.62 15.86 9.64
C SER A 39 5.72 17.26 9.00
N PHE A 40 5.90 17.34 7.68
CA PHE A 40 5.95 18.61 6.94
C PHE A 40 4.67 19.43 7.11
N ALA A 41 3.52 18.77 6.98
CA ALA A 41 2.24 19.41 7.24
C ALA A 41 2.22 19.96 8.67
N TYR A 42 2.65 19.19 9.69
CA TYR A 42 2.61 19.64 11.09
C TYR A 42 3.44 20.91 11.31
N TYR A 43 4.63 20.97 10.69
CA TYR A 43 5.45 22.18 10.67
C TYR A 43 4.71 23.36 10.02
N GLU A 44 4.04 23.13 8.89
CA GLU A 44 3.22 24.16 8.24
C GLU A 44 2.08 24.67 9.16
N HIS A 45 1.38 23.78 9.88
CA HIS A 45 0.32 24.17 10.81
C HIS A 45 0.82 25.09 11.92
N VAL A 46 1.96 24.73 12.51
CA VAL A 46 2.60 25.50 13.59
C VAL A 46 3.12 26.85 13.10
N HIS A 47 3.64 26.91 11.87
CA HIS A 47 4.21 28.13 11.30
C HIS A 47 3.21 29.02 10.54
N ARG A 48 1.99 28.55 10.29
CA ARG A 48 0.90 29.31 9.65
C ARG A 48 0.55 30.60 10.39
N GLY A 49 0.77 30.64 11.71
CA GLY A 49 0.56 31.83 12.54
C GLY A 49 1.65 32.92 12.45
N ARG A 50 2.77 32.67 11.77
CA ARG A 50 3.93 33.59 11.74
C ARG A 50 4.19 34.29 10.40
N GLY A 51 3.30 34.17 9.42
CA GLY A 51 3.40 34.91 8.15
C GLY A 51 4.58 34.53 7.25
N TYR A 52 5.22 33.38 7.48
CA TYR A 52 6.22 32.84 6.57
C TYR A 52 5.49 32.32 5.33
N ALA A 53 5.80 32.90 4.17
CA ALA A 53 5.29 32.45 2.89
C ALA A 53 5.81 31.03 2.60
N VAL A 54 5.01 30.03 2.93
CA VAL A 54 5.26 28.59 2.70
C VAL A 54 5.37 28.26 1.19
N ALA A 55 5.09 29.23 0.32
CA ALA A 55 5.18 29.14 -1.14
C ALA A 55 6.54 28.64 -1.67
N GLN A 56 7.63 28.75 -0.90
CA GLN A 56 8.95 28.22 -1.33
C GLN A 56 9.12 26.70 -1.12
N TYR A 57 8.26 26.06 -0.33
CA TYR A 57 8.40 24.64 0.02
C TYR A 57 7.25 23.75 -0.46
N ASP A 58 6.36 24.28 -1.30
CA ASP A 58 5.19 23.58 -1.86
C ASP A 58 5.56 22.34 -2.73
N TRP A 59 6.81 22.28 -3.19
CA TRP A 59 7.36 21.17 -3.96
C TRP A 59 7.63 19.91 -3.11
N ILE A 60 7.82 20.05 -1.79
CA ILE A 60 8.07 18.94 -0.86
C ILE A 60 6.85 18.01 -0.75
N PRO A 61 5.63 18.51 -0.44
CA PRO A 61 4.44 17.66 -0.41
C PRO A 61 4.14 17.03 -1.77
N LEU A 62 4.37 17.77 -2.87
CA LEU A 62 4.28 17.25 -4.24
C LEU A 62 5.23 16.07 -4.47
N LEU A 63 6.51 16.20 -4.09
CA LEU A 63 7.51 15.13 -4.22
C LEU A 63 7.11 13.90 -3.42
N CYS A 64 6.65 14.08 -2.17
CA CYS A 64 6.19 12.98 -1.32
C CYS A 64 5.01 12.22 -1.94
N VAL A 65 3.99 12.92 -2.46
CA VAL A 65 2.85 12.30 -3.13
C VAL A 65 3.28 11.58 -4.41
N LEU A 66 4.26 12.11 -5.14
CA LEU A 66 4.78 11.51 -6.36
C LEU A 66 5.52 10.20 -6.06
N VAL A 67 6.41 10.21 -5.06
CA VAL A 67 7.11 9.00 -4.57
C VAL A 67 6.11 7.97 -4.05
N PHE A 68 5.12 8.41 -3.27
CA PHE A 68 4.04 7.55 -2.78
C PHE A 68 3.27 6.89 -3.94
N THR A 69 2.89 7.67 -4.95
CA THR A 69 2.12 7.19 -6.10
C THR A 69 2.93 6.18 -6.92
N ILE A 70 4.24 6.43 -7.09
CA ILE A 70 5.15 5.52 -7.77
C ILE A 70 5.27 4.21 -6.97
N ALA A 71 5.53 4.29 -5.66
CA ALA A 71 5.65 3.11 -4.80
C ALA A 71 4.36 2.28 -4.76
N PHE A 72 3.20 2.93 -4.71
CA PHE A 72 1.88 2.30 -4.72
C PHE A 72 1.58 1.58 -6.05
N SER A 73 1.85 2.27 -7.16
CA SER A 73 1.69 1.72 -8.51
C SER A 73 2.62 0.53 -8.75
N MET A 74 3.82 0.59 -8.17
CA MET A 74 4.81 -0.47 -8.34
C MET A 74 4.45 -1.75 -7.59
N GLY A 75 4.11 -1.65 -6.30
CA GLY A 75 3.91 -2.83 -5.46
C GLY A 75 2.45 -3.22 -5.32
N ILE A 76 1.66 -2.37 -4.66
CA ILE A 76 0.38 -2.78 -4.09
C ILE A 76 -0.65 -3.16 -5.15
N SER A 77 -0.71 -2.43 -6.26
CA SER A 77 -1.72 -2.69 -7.30
C SER A 77 -1.59 -4.09 -7.91
N PRO A 78 -0.54 -4.44 -8.67
CA PRO A 78 -0.48 -5.75 -9.33
C PRO A 78 -0.39 -6.92 -8.34
N ILE A 79 0.27 -6.72 -7.19
CA ILE A 79 0.51 -7.79 -6.23
C ILE A 79 -0.78 -8.15 -5.46
N SER A 80 -1.63 -7.19 -5.11
CA SER A 80 -2.89 -7.49 -4.41
C SER A 80 -3.84 -8.34 -5.27
N TRP A 81 -3.92 -8.03 -6.57
CA TRP A 81 -4.70 -8.81 -7.53
C TRP A 81 -4.11 -10.21 -7.74
N LEU A 82 -2.79 -10.33 -7.79
CA LEU A 82 -2.09 -11.61 -7.89
C LEU A 82 -2.26 -12.48 -6.64
N LEU A 83 -2.18 -11.89 -5.44
CA LEU A 83 -2.33 -12.60 -4.18
C LEU A 83 -3.73 -13.19 -4.04
N ILE A 84 -4.78 -12.45 -4.44
CA ILE A 84 -6.15 -12.97 -4.57
C ILE A 84 -6.19 -14.14 -5.58
N GLY A 85 -5.43 -14.04 -6.67
CA GLY A 85 -5.30 -15.12 -7.63
C GLY A 85 -4.65 -16.40 -7.06
N GLU A 86 -3.66 -16.27 -6.17
CA GLU A 86 -2.89 -17.39 -5.61
C GLU A 86 -3.52 -18.00 -4.35
N LEU A 87 -4.27 -17.22 -3.56
CA LEU A 87 -4.89 -17.69 -2.31
C LEU A 87 -6.12 -18.59 -2.54
N PHE A 88 -6.83 -18.42 -3.65
CA PHE A 88 -8.09 -19.12 -3.90
C PHE A 88 -7.92 -20.29 -4.89
N PRO A 89 -8.32 -21.53 -4.52
CA PRO A 89 -8.36 -22.65 -5.44
C PRO A 89 -9.37 -22.41 -6.58
N LEU A 90 -9.09 -22.99 -7.75
CA LEU A 90 -9.83 -22.76 -9.01
C LEU A 90 -11.35 -22.90 -8.89
N GLU A 91 -11.85 -23.79 -8.02
CA GLU A 91 -13.28 -24.03 -7.80
C GLU A 91 -14.03 -22.86 -7.12
N TYR A 92 -13.37 -22.09 -6.25
CA TYR A 92 -14.03 -21.03 -5.48
C TYR A 92 -13.51 -19.62 -5.82
N ARG A 93 -12.65 -19.51 -6.83
CA ARG A 93 -12.00 -18.24 -7.22
C ARG A 93 -13.00 -17.13 -7.54
N GLY A 94 -14.15 -17.46 -8.13
CA GLY A 94 -15.20 -16.48 -8.44
C GLY A 94 -15.80 -15.84 -7.19
N LEU A 95 -16.23 -16.66 -6.22
CA LEU A 95 -16.78 -16.18 -4.94
C LEU A 95 -15.72 -15.53 -4.06
N GLY A 96 -14.53 -16.12 -3.96
CA GLY A 96 -13.41 -15.59 -3.17
C GLY A 96 -12.92 -14.24 -3.66
N SER A 97 -12.76 -14.07 -4.98
CA SER A 97 -12.36 -12.78 -5.57
C SER A 97 -13.45 -11.72 -5.43
N ALA A 98 -14.73 -12.09 -5.57
CA ALA A 98 -15.84 -11.16 -5.34
C ALA A 98 -15.86 -10.65 -3.89
N LEU A 99 -15.77 -11.55 -2.90
CA LEU A 99 -15.73 -11.18 -1.48
C LEU A 99 -14.51 -10.32 -1.15
N ALA A 100 -13.32 -10.68 -1.64
CA ALA A 100 -12.11 -9.90 -1.43
C ALA A 100 -12.22 -8.49 -2.04
N THR A 101 -12.80 -8.40 -3.24
CA THR A 101 -13.02 -7.13 -3.93
C THR A 101 -14.05 -6.27 -3.18
N SER A 102 -15.17 -6.85 -2.75
CA SER A 102 -16.17 -6.17 -1.94
C SER A 102 -15.60 -5.64 -0.62
N PHE A 103 -14.78 -6.46 0.06
CA PHE A 103 -14.11 -6.04 1.29
C PHE A 103 -13.11 -4.90 1.03
N SER A 104 -12.32 -4.99 -0.03
CA SER A 104 -11.39 -3.93 -0.45
C SER A 104 -12.10 -2.60 -0.71
N TYR A 105 -13.21 -2.62 -1.45
CA TYR A 105 -14.02 -1.42 -1.69
C TYR A 105 -14.69 -0.89 -0.41
N ALA A 106 -15.13 -1.77 0.50
CA ALA A 106 -15.67 -1.36 1.78
C ALA A 106 -14.61 -0.66 2.64
N CYS A 107 -13.39 -1.21 2.72
CA CYS A 107 -12.27 -0.56 3.38
C CYS A 107 -11.91 0.79 2.73
N ALA A 108 -11.92 0.87 1.40
CA ALA A 108 -11.67 2.12 0.69
C ALA A 108 -12.74 3.18 1.02
N PHE A 109 -14.01 2.80 1.09
CA PHE A 109 -15.11 3.68 1.47
C PHE A 109 -14.97 4.19 2.91
N ILE A 110 -14.69 3.29 3.85
CA ILE A 110 -14.45 3.65 5.26
C ILE A 110 -13.26 4.62 5.35
N GLY A 111 -12.19 4.37 4.60
CA GLY A 111 -11.05 5.27 4.48
C GLY A 111 -11.47 6.67 4.07
N VAL A 112 -12.12 6.82 2.90
CA VAL A 112 -12.53 8.15 2.40
C VAL A 112 -13.44 8.88 3.40
N LYS A 113 -14.39 8.18 4.02
CA LYS A 113 -15.25 8.75 5.06
C LYS A 113 -14.46 9.26 6.26
N THR A 114 -13.58 8.41 6.79
CA THR A 114 -12.72 8.71 7.93
C THR A 114 -11.79 9.89 7.62
N PHE A 115 -11.25 9.95 6.40
CA PHE A 115 -10.41 11.08 5.96
C PHE A 115 -11.16 12.41 6.01
N VAL A 116 -12.40 12.47 5.51
CA VAL A 116 -13.22 13.69 5.53
C VAL A 116 -13.49 14.12 6.97
N ASP A 117 -13.89 13.18 7.85
CA ASP A 117 -14.16 13.48 9.26
C ASP A 117 -12.90 13.96 10.01
N PHE A 118 -11.74 13.35 9.77
CA PHE A 118 -10.48 13.78 10.38
C PHE A 118 -9.99 15.11 9.85
N GLN A 119 -10.17 15.38 8.55
CA GLN A 119 -9.82 16.66 7.96
C GLN A 119 -10.64 17.80 8.58
N GLU A 120 -11.92 17.56 8.87
CA GLU A 120 -12.83 18.55 9.45
C GLU A 120 -12.56 18.77 10.96
N MET A 121 -12.23 17.71 11.71
CA MET A 121 -11.98 17.81 13.16
C MET A 121 -10.55 18.21 13.54
N PHE A 122 -9.53 17.62 12.91
CA PHE A 122 -8.12 17.73 13.33
C PHE A 122 -7.22 18.40 12.29
N GLY A 123 -7.76 18.77 11.12
CA GLY A 123 -7.01 19.28 9.99
C GLY A 123 -6.21 18.19 9.26
N LEU A 124 -5.50 18.60 8.20
CA LEU A 124 -4.70 17.69 7.36
C LEU A 124 -3.68 16.88 8.17
N HIS A 125 -3.11 17.51 9.21
CA HIS A 125 -2.04 16.99 10.06
C HIS A 125 -2.42 15.70 10.76
N GLY A 126 -3.57 15.70 11.44
CA GLY A 126 -4.08 14.54 12.15
C GLY A 126 -4.42 13.39 11.22
N ALA A 127 -5.02 13.71 10.06
CA ALA A 127 -5.36 12.71 9.05
C ALA A 127 -4.11 11.97 8.55
N PHE A 128 -3.06 12.68 8.12
CA PHE A 128 -1.85 12.03 7.59
C PHE A 128 -1.11 11.18 8.62
N TRP A 129 -1.07 11.60 9.89
CA TRP A 129 -0.46 10.82 10.95
C TRP A 129 -1.23 9.52 11.22
N PHE A 130 -2.56 9.61 11.24
CA PHE A 130 -3.43 8.43 11.37
C PHE A 130 -3.22 7.44 10.21
N TYR A 131 -3.20 7.94 8.97
CA TYR A 131 -2.95 7.11 7.80
C TYR A 131 -1.55 6.48 7.77
N SER A 132 -0.53 7.18 8.28
CA SER A 132 0.80 6.62 8.45
C SER A 132 0.80 5.46 9.44
N ALA A 133 0.12 5.60 10.58
CA ALA A 133 -0.02 4.53 11.57
C ALA A 133 -0.77 3.31 11.01
N VAL A 134 -1.85 3.54 10.25
CA VAL A 134 -2.60 2.47 9.57
C VAL A 134 -1.72 1.77 8.53
N SER A 135 -0.90 2.51 7.78
CA SER A 135 0.05 1.95 6.81
C SER A 135 1.11 1.07 7.48
N ILE A 136 1.66 1.50 8.62
CA ILE A 136 2.60 0.71 9.42
C ILE A 136 1.93 -0.53 10.00
N GLY A 137 0.69 -0.43 10.48
CA GLY A 137 -0.10 -1.57 10.93
C GLY A 137 -0.34 -2.58 9.80
N GLY A 138 -0.67 -2.09 8.59
CA GLY A 138 -0.80 -2.92 7.39
C GLY A 138 0.52 -3.60 6.99
N LEU A 139 1.64 -2.88 7.06
CA LEU A 139 2.97 -3.45 6.83
C LEU A 139 3.29 -4.57 7.84
N CYS A 140 3.03 -4.34 9.12
CA CYS A 140 3.21 -5.34 10.17
C CYS A 140 2.34 -6.58 9.91
N PHE A 141 1.07 -6.36 9.54
CA PHE A 141 0.17 -7.44 9.15
C PHE A 141 0.70 -8.22 7.95
N ILE A 142 1.20 -7.56 6.91
CA ILE A 142 1.79 -8.22 5.74
C ILE A 142 3.00 -9.07 6.15
N VAL A 143 3.91 -8.52 6.95
CA VAL A 143 5.12 -9.24 7.41
C VAL A 143 4.78 -10.44 8.31
N CYS A 144 3.75 -10.33 9.15
CA CYS A 144 3.37 -11.41 10.06
C CYS A 144 2.45 -12.46 9.43
N PHE A 145 1.46 -12.05 8.63
CA PHE A 145 0.44 -12.93 8.06
C PHE A 145 0.78 -13.46 6.67
N VAL A 146 1.67 -12.80 5.93
CA VAL A 146 2.14 -13.31 4.64
C VAL A 146 3.50 -13.97 4.85
N PRO A 147 3.54 -15.27 5.19
CA PRO A 147 4.81 -15.98 5.29
C PRO A 147 5.51 -15.89 3.94
N GLU A 148 6.79 -15.49 3.94
CA GLU A 148 7.62 -15.40 2.74
C GLU A 148 7.52 -16.70 1.93
N THR A 149 6.87 -16.64 0.77
CA THR A 149 6.93 -17.67 -0.28
C THR A 149 8.27 -17.64 -1.02
N LYS A 150 9.36 -17.16 -0.39
CA LYS A 150 10.71 -17.22 -0.96
C LYS A 150 11.55 -18.18 -0.12
N GLY A 151 11.53 -19.45 -0.52
CA GLY A 151 12.44 -20.47 0.02
C GLY A 151 11.85 -21.87 0.22
N LYS A 152 10.53 -22.06 0.07
CA LYS A 152 9.96 -23.41 -0.05
C LYS A 152 9.43 -23.64 -1.46
N ASP A 153 10.09 -24.60 -2.10
CA ASP A 153 9.87 -25.07 -3.45
C ASP A 153 8.38 -25.29 -3.75
N LEU A 154 7.91 -24.77 -4.89
CA LEU A 154 6.56 -24.98 -5.42
C LEU A 154 6.21 -26.47 -5.60
N SER A 155 7.21 -27.38 -5.58
CA SER A 155 7.00 -28.82 -5.59
C SER A 155 6.34 -29.38 -4.32
N GLU A 156 6.51 -28.76 -3.14
CA GLU A 156 5.90 -29.28 -1.90
C GLU A 156 4.41 -28.95 -1.75
N MET A 157 3.96 -27.80 -2.27
CA MET A 157 2.55 -27.38 -2.14
C MET A 157 1.60 -28.21 -3.02
N ASN A 158 2.01 -28.55 -4.25
CA ASN A 158 1.24 -29.45 -5.11
C ASN A 158 1.31 -30.91 -4.64
N CYS A 159 2.45 -31.35 -4.07
CA CYS A 159 2.59 -32.71 -3.55
C CYS A 159 1.75 -32.95 -2.28
N ARG A 160 1.44 -31.92 -1.49
CA ARG A 160 0.57 -32.06 -0.31
C ARG A 160 -0.92 -32.09 -0.63
N SER A 161 -1.34 -31.42 -1.71
CA SER A 161 -2.72 -31.54 -2.21
C SER A 161 -2.98 -32.96 -2.77
N ASN A 162 -2.01 -33.53 -3.49
CA ASN A 162 -2.16 -34.84 -4.14
C ASN A 162 -1.94 -36.06 -3.21
N ARG A 163 -1.59 -35.85 -1.94
CA ARG A 163 -1.40 -36.92 -0.94
C ARG A 163 -2.61 -37.15 -0.04
N ASN A 164 -3.60 -36.27 -0.08
CA ASN A 164 -4.86 -36.43 0.65
C ASN A 164 -5.98 -37.06 -0.21
N ILE A 165 -5.64 -37.50 -1.43
CA ILE A 165 -6.58 -38.04 -2.43
C ILE A 165 -6.25 -39.48 -2.84
N ASN A 166 -5.24 -40.11 -2.21
CA ASN A 166 -4.94 -41.55 -2.27
C ASN A 166 -4.83 -42.09 -0.84
#